data_AF-A0A7W8FD77-F1
#
_entry.id   AF-A0A7W8FD77-F1
#
_cell.length_a   1.000
_cell.length_b   1.000
_cell.length_c   1.000
_cell.angle_alpha   90.00
_cell.angle_beta   90.00
_cell.angle_gamma   90.00
#
_symmetry.space_group_name_H-M   'P 1'
#
loop_
_entity.id
_entity.type
_entity.pdbx_description
1 polymer ?
#
loop_
_entity_poly.entity_id
_entity_poly.type
_entity_poly.pdbx_seq_one_letter_code
_entity_poly.pdbx_strand_id
1 'polypeptide(L)'
;MQAAELFEQEIKPPEVARRLRVSVKSAYQWHQLWRDGGREALASRGPSGSRCRLSPRCLEKLAAYLDEGPAAHGWVEDQVWTAARVATLIGRKFHVSYSVSGATRLMHRLGFSPQVPARRVAERDERAVTVWREATWAEVTARAACGGYICFEDEAGFTRRPPRGRTWGRRGVTPRVTVSGRRSGRLSVAGLIAIRPGSRTRLCHRLRTHPAGRGKRRSMGERDFIALVDGVHQLLKAPIVLVWDRLNTHVSRVMRELIAERKWLTVFLNRSGFGRDSIV
;
A
#
# COMPACT_ATOMS: atom_id res chain seq x y z
N MET A 1 -16.16 -24.08 -37.64
CA MET A 1 -16.98 -23.82 -38.84
C MET A 1 -16.18 -24.06 -40.12
N GLN A 2 -14.97 -23.53 -40.27
CA GLN A 2 -14.09 -23.79 -41.44
C GLN A 2 -13.85 -25.27 -41.78
N ALA A 3 -13.74 -26.17 -40.79
CA ALA A 3 -13.57 -27.61 -41.07
C ALA A 3 -14.81 -28.25 -41.73
N ALA A 4 -16.02 -27.81 -41.36
CA ALA A 4 -17.27 -28.33 -41.92
C ALA A 4 -17.41 -27.94 -43.40
N GLU A 5 -17.11 -26.69 -43.72
CA GLU A 5 -17.13 -26.16 -45.10
C GLU A 5 -16.14 -26.88 -46.02
N LEU A 6 -14.96 -27.23 -45.50
CA LEU A 6 -13.97 -28.01 -46.24
C LEU A 6 -14.44 -29.45 -46.49
N PHE A 7 -15.16 -30.07 -45.54
CA PHE A 7 -15.73 -31.40 -45.74
C PHE A 7 -16.94 -31.39 -46.68
N GLU A 8 -17.76 -30.33 -46.66
CA GLU A 8 -18.84 -30.10 -47.64
C GLU A 8 -18.31 -29.95 -49.08
N GLN A 9 -17.07 -29.45 -49.23
CA GLN A 9 -16.34 -29.38 -50.50
C GLN A 9 -15.56 -30.67 -50.84
N GLU A 10 -15.85 -31.78 -50.15
CA GLU A 10 -15.22 -33.09 -50.33
C GLU A 10 -13.68 -33.11 -50.14
N ILE A 11 -13.12 -32.14 -49.42
CA ILE A 11 -11.69 -32.09 -49.12
C ILE A 11 -11.33 -33.16 -48.09
N LYS A 12 -10.36 -34.01 -48.42
CA LYS A 12 -9.95 -35.14 -47.57
C LYS A 12 -9.35 -34.68 -46.22
N PRO A 13 -9.55 -35.43 -45.11
CA PRO A 13 -9.07 -35.06 -43.77
C PRO A 13 -7.57 -34.70 -43.65
N PRO A 14 -6.62 -35.35 -44.35
CA PRO A 14 -5.22 -34.95 -44.31
C PRO A 14 -4.96 -33.55 -44.87
N GLU A 15 -5.70 -33.15 -45.91
CA GLU A 15 -5.58 -31.82 -46.52
C GLU A 15 -6.25 -30.76 -45.62
N VAL A 16 -7.36 -31.09 -44.98
CA VAL A 16 -7.99 -30.24 -43.95
C VAL A 16 -7.04 -30.03 -42.76
N ALA A 17 -6.35 -31.07 -42.31
CA ALA A 17 -5.35 -30.98 -41.24
C ALA A 17 -4.21 -30.01 -41.60
N ARG A 18 -3.72 -30.09 -42.84
CA ARG A 18 -2.68 -29.20 -43.38
C ARG A 18 -3.15 -27.75 -43.43
N ARG A 19 -4.34 -27.50 -43.99
CA ARG A 19 -4.90 -26.14 -44.13
C ARG A 19 -5.21 -25.48 -42.79
N LEU A 20 -5.73 -26.26 -41.82
CA LEU A 20 -6.11 -25.75 -40.51
C LEU A 20 -4.99 -25.87 -39.46
N ARG A 21 -3.81 -26.39 -39.84
CA ARG A 21 -2.65 -26.61 -38.95
C ARG A 21 -2.99 -27.40 -37.68
N VAL A 22 -3.81 -28.43 -37.84
CA VAL A 22 -4.18 -29.36 -36.75
C VAL A 22 -3.61 -30.75 -37.01
N SER A 23 -3.64 -31.62 -36.01
CA SER A 23 -3.21 -33.00 -36.21
C SER A 23 -4.14 -33.74 -37.19
N VAL A 24 -3.58 -34.65 -37.99
CA VAL A 24 -4.35 -35.52 -38.90
C VAL A 24 -5.38 -36.34 -38.13
N LYS A 25 -5.04 -36.80 -36.92
CA LYS A 25 -5.95 -37.51 -36.00
C LYS A 25 -7.20 -36.66 -35.67
N SER A 26 -7.00 -35.38 -35.35
CA SER A 26 -8.09 -34.45 -35.06
C SER A 26 -8.99 -34.25 -36.29
N ALA A 27 -8.39 -34.12 -37.48
CA ALA A 27 -9.16 -33.96 -38.71
C ALA A 27 -10.01 -35.20 -39.05
N TYR A 28 -9.49 -36.42 -38.85
CA TYR A 28 -10.28 -37.65 -39.00
C TYR A 28 -11.42 -37.74 -37.98
N GLN A 29 -11.16 -37.39 -36.72
CA GLN A 29 -12.20 -37.38 -35.69
C GLN A 29 -13.30 -36.36 -36.00
N TRP A 30 -12.93 -35.18 -36.49
CA TRP A 30 -13.88 -34.16 -36.95
C TRP A 30 -14.67 -34.62 -38.17
N HIS A 31 -14.03 -35.25 -39.15
CA HIS A 31 -14.71 -35.79 -40.32
C HIS A 31 -15.73 -36.87 -39.95
N GLN A 32 -15.41 -37.75 -38.99
CA GLN A 32 -16.34 -38.74 -38.48
C GLN A 32 -17.54 -38.08 -37.79
N LEU A 33 -17.29 -37.14 -36.89
CA LEU A 33 -18.36 -36.39 -36.21
C LEU A 33 -19.26 -35.61 -37.19
N TRP A 34 -18.66 -35.02 -38.22
CA TRP A 34 -19.39 -34.31 -39.26
C TRP A 34 -20.22 -35.26 -40.13
N ARG A 35 -19.72 -36.45 -40.47
CA ARG A 35 -20.50 -37.48 -41.18
C ARG A 35 -21.70 -37.95 -40.37
N ASP A 36 -21.54 -38.09 -39.06
CA ASP A 36 -22.56 -38.68 -38.18
C ASP A 36 -23.64 -37.66 -37.74
N GLY A 37 -23.34 -36.36 -37.74
CA GLY A 37 -24.27 -35.33 -37.27
C GLY A 37 -24.13 -33.95 -37.91
N GLY A 38 -23.53 -33.88 -39.09
CA GLY A 38 -23.40 -32.66 -39.88
C GLY A 38 -22.60 -31.55 -39.21
N ARG A 39 -22.88 -30.31 -39.63
CA ARG A 39 -22.18 -29.11 -39.15
C ARG A 39 -22.38 -28.85 -37.65
N GLU A 40 -23.54 -29.22 -37.11
CA GLU A 40 -23.86 -29.05 -35.68
C GLU A 40 -23.04 -29.98 -34.78
N ALA A 41 -22.72 -31.19 -35.23
CA ALA A 41 -21.87 -32.11 -34.47
C ALA A 41 -20.42 -31.62 -34.30
N LEU A 42 -19.97 -30.70 -35.17
CA LEU A 42 -18.68 -30.00 -35.06
C LEU A 42 -18.73 -28.75 -34.18
N ALA A 43 -19.91 -28.32 -33.72
CA ALA A 43 -20.01 -27.21 -32.79
C ALA A 43 -19.32 -27.58 -31.47
N SER A 44 -18.48 -26.67 -30.96
CA SER A 44 -17.82 -26.88 -29.68
C SER A 44 -18.87 -27.02 -28.58
N ARG A 45 -18.81 -28.11 -27.80
CA ARG A 45 -19.64 -28.31 -26.60
C ARG A 45 -19.23 -27.37 -25.44
N GLY A 46 -18.37 -26.40 -25.70
CA GLY A 46 -17.78 -25.50 -24.72
C GLY A 46 -16.57 -26.08 -24.00
N PRO A 47 -15.87 -25.27 -23.19
CA PRO A 47 -14.74 -25.74 -22.39
C PRO A 47 -15.17 -26.86 -21.43
N SER A 48 -14.51 -28.01 -21.49
CA SER A 48 -14.70 -29.14 -20.56
C SER A 48 -14.09 -28.88 -19.17
N GLY A 49 -13.95 -27.62 -18.78
CA GLY A 49 -13.44 -27.24 -17.47
C GLY A 49 -14.35 -27.78 -16.37
N SER A 50 -13.76 -28.33 -15.31
CA SER A 50 -14.50 -28.81 -14.15
C SER A 50 -15.50 -27.75 -13.67
N ARG A 51 -16.76 -28.17 -13.48
CA ARG A 51 -17.81 -27.31 -12.90
C ARG A 51 -17.25 -26.69 -11.62
N CYS A 52 -17.47 -25.37 -11.44
CA CYS A 52 -17.02 -24.69 -10.23
C CYS A 52 -17.54 -25.45 -9.01
N ARG A 53 -16.67 -25.78 -8.05
CA ARG A 53 -17.07 -26.55 -6.85
C ARG A 53 -17.95 -25.74 -5.90
N LEU A 54 -18.03 -24.42 -6.10
CA LEU A 54 -18.90 -23.53 -5.33
C LEU A 54 -20.10 -23.14 -6.19
N SER A 55 -21.28 -23.16 -5.59
CA SER A 55 -22.50 -22.62 -6.19
C SER A 55 -22.42 -21.09 -6.31
N PRO A 56 -23.22 -20.46 -7.18
CA PRO A 56 -23.28 -19.00 -7.31
C PRO A 56 -23.48 -18.27 -5.97
N ARG A 57 -24.38 -18.78 -5.13
CA ARG A 57 -24.63 -18.22 -3.79
C ARG A 57 -23.41 -18.30 -2.87
N CYS A 58 -22.64 -19.39 -2.93
CA CYS A 58 -21.40 -19.50 -2.16
C CYS A 58 -20.31 -18.55 -2.67
N LEU A 59 -20.30 -18.26 -3.99
CA LEU A 59 -19.37 -17.30 -4.58
C LEU A 59 -19.65 -15.86 -4.12
N GLU A 60 -20.91 -15.46 -4.03
CA GLU A 60 -21.30 -14.15 -3.48
C GLU A 60 -20.87 -14.00 -2.02
N LYS A 61 -21.15 -15.03 -1.20
CA LYS A 61 -20.71 -15.05 0.21
C LYS A 61 -19.19 -14.99 0.33
N LEU A 62 -18.46 -15.71 -0.52
CA LEU A 62 -17.00 -15.67 -0.52
C LEU A 62 -16.51 -14.24 -0.84
N ALA A 63 -17.10 -13.56 -1.83
CA ALA A 63 -16.74 -12.19 -2.16
C ALA A 63 -16.96 -11.24 -0.97
N ALA A 64 -18.08 -11.36 -0.25
CA ALA A 64 -18.35 -10.57 0.95
C ALA A 64 -17.29 -10.83 2.05
N TYR A 65 -16.94 -12.09 2.34
CA TYR A 65 -15.89 -12.40 3.32
C TYR A 65 -14.52 -11.86 2.92
N LEU A 66 -14.22 -11.79 1.62
CA LEU A 66 -12.97 -11.21 1.14
C LEU A 66 -12.93 -9.69 1.35
N ASP A 67 -14.07 -9.01 1.16
CA ASP A 67 -14.20 -7.56 1.39
C ASP A 67 -14.09 -7.17 2.86
N GLU A 68 -14.53 -8.03 3.80
CA GLU A 68 -14.31 -7.85 5.25
C GLU A 68 -12.82 -7.84 5.64
N GLY A 69 -11.97 -8.43 4.80
CA GLY A 69 -10.52 -8.48 4.96
C GLY A 69 -10.01 -9.64 5.83
N PRO A 70 -8.71 -10.00 5.71
CA PRO A 70 -8.16 -11.20 6.36
C PRO A 70 -8.24 -11.21 7.88
N ALA A 71 -8.14 -10.05 8.55
CA ALA A 71 -8.19 -10.02 10.02
C ALA A 71 -9.56 -10.42 10.59
N ALA A 72 -10.65 -10.12 9.87
CA ALA A 72 -11.99 -10.57 10.25
C ALA A 72 -12.08 -12.11 10.31
N HIS A 73 -11.20 -12.79 9.56
CA HIS A 73 -11.14 -14.26 9.46
C HIS A 73 -9.92 -14.86 10.17
N GLY A 74 -9.28 -14.11 11.07
CA GLY A 74 -8.23 -14.59 11.97
C GLY A 74 -6.79 -14.36 11.53
N TRP A 75 -6.54 -13.70 10.39
CA TRP A 75 -5.20 -13.33 9.92
C TRP A 75 -4.89 -11.86 10.24
N VAL A 76 -4.50 -11.61 11.48
CA VAL A 76 -4.37 -10.26 12.06
C VAL A 76 -3.00 -9.62 11.85
N GLU A 77 -2.02 -10.38 11.37
CA GLU A 77 -0.61 -9.99 11.34
C GLU A 77 -0.27 -8.98 10.25
N ASP A 78 -0.83 -9.15 9.05
CA ASP A 78 -0.43 -8.43 7.84
C ASP A 78 -1.61 -8.04 6.92
N GLN A 79 -2.84 -8.48 7.23
CA GLN A 79 -4.07 -8.16 6.47
C GLN A 79 -3.94 -8.45 4.95
N VAL A 80 -3.20 -9.51 4.60
CA VAL A 80 -2.99 -9.95 3.22
C VAL A 80 -3.87 -11.15 2.86
N TRP A 81 -4.66 -11.06 1.79
CA TRP A 81 -5.25 -12.24 1.16
C TRP A 81 -4.20 -12.88 0.25
N THR A 82 -3.71 -14.06 0.64
CA THR A 82 -2.94 -14.95 -0.24
C THR A 82 -3.85 -16.03 -0.79
N ALA A 83 -3.51 -16.61 -1.95
CA ALA A 83 -4.32 -17.69 -2.53
C ALA A 83 -4.45 -18.91 -1.58
N ALA A 84 -3.43 -19.17 -0.75
CA ALA A 84 -3.47 -20.19 0.30
C ALA A 84 -4.49 -19.82 1.41
N ARG A 85 -4.49 -18.57 1.88
CA ARG A 85 -5.47 -18.11 2.88
C ARG A 85 -6.90 -18.14 2.33
N VAL A 86 -7.08 -17.78 1.06
CA VAL A 86 -8.37 -17.91 0.39
C VAL A 86 -8.81 -19.38 0.32
N ALA A 87 -7.93 -20.31 -0.05
CA ALA A 87 -8.24 -21.74 -0.04
C ALA A 87 -8.64 -22.23 1.36
N THR A 88 -7.92 -21.81 2.40
CA THR A 88 -8.25 -22.11 3.81
C THR A 88 -9.59 -21.51 4.21
N LEU A 89 -9.89 -20.27 3.82
CA LEU A 89 -11.17 -19.63 4.09
C LEU A 89 -12.33 -20.42 3.44
N ILE A 90 -12.15 -20.85 2.19
CA ILE A 90 -13.15 -21.64 1.47
C ILE A 90 -13.41 -22.97 2.20
N GLY A 91 -12.35 -23.67 2.62
CA GLY A 91 -12.47 -24.90 3.40
C GLY A 91 -13.21 -24.69 4.72
N ARG A 92 -12.94 -23.59 5.43
CA ARG A 92 -13.59 -23.26 6.72
C ARG A 92 -15.07 -22.87 6.58
N LYS A 93 -15.42 -22.10 5.55
CA LYS A 93 -16.76 -21.50 5.41
C LYS A 93 -17.72 -22.39 4.60
N PHE A 94 -17.19 -23.20 3.69
CA PHE A 94 -18.01 -23.97 2.75
C PHE A 94 -17.70 -25.47 2.77
N HIS A 95 -16.73 -25.93 3.57
CA HIS A 95 -16.31 -27.35 3.63
C HIS A 95 -15.88 -27.92 2.27
N VAL A 96 -15.41 -27.06 1.37
CA VAL A 96 -14.91 -27.45 0.04
C VAL A 96 -13.40 -27.19 -0.05
N SER A 97 -12.65 -28.21 -0.42
CA SER A 97 -11.20 -28.08 -0.62
C SER A 97 -10.88 -27.51 -2.00
N TYR A 98 -10.00 -26.51 -2.04
CA TYR A 98 -9.39 -25.98 -3.25
C TYR A 98 -7.87 -26.08 -3.16
N SER A 99 -7.21 -26.41 -4.27
CA SER A 99 -5.77 -26.19 -4.39
C SER A 99 -5.48 -24.69 -4.50
N VAL A 100 -4.24 -24.27 -4.19
CA VAL A 100 -3.81 -22.86 -4.30
C VAL A 100 -4.02 -22.33 -5.73
N SER A 101 -3.69 -23.12 -6.75
CA SER A 101 -3.92 -22.78 -8.16
C SER A 101 -5.41 -22.76 -8.52
N GLY A 102 -6.23 -23.61 -7.88
CA GLY A 102 -7.69 -23.58 -8.00
C GLY A 102 -8.28 -22.29 -7.42
N ALA A 103 -7.87 -21.91 -6.21
CA ALA A 103 -8.28 -20.66 -5.56
C ALA A 103 -7.85 -19.44 -6.39
N THR A 104 -6.63 -19.44 -6.95
CA THR A 104 -6.15 -18.37 -7.84
C THR A 104 -7.04 -18.17 -9.06
N ARG A 105 -7.38 -19.27 -9.77
CA ARG A 105 -8.30 -19.22 -10.92
C ARG A 105 -9.70 -18.74 -10.52
N LEU A 106 -10.18 -19.17 -9.35
CA LEU A 106 -11.46 -18.74 -8.82
C LEU A 106 -11.47 -17.23 -8.53
N MET A 107 -10.42 -16.71 -7.89
CA MET A 107 -10.29 -15.29 -7.58
C MET A 107 -10.34 -14.42 -8.83
N HIS A 108 -9.63 -14.81 -9.89
CA HIS A 108 -9.71 -14.10 -11.17
C HIS A 108 -11.12 -14.09 -11.77
N ARG A 109 -11.86 -15.20 -11.65
CA ARG A 109 -13.25 -15.31 -12.12
C ARG A 109 -14.20 -14.41 -11.31
N LEU A 110 -13.93 -14.23 -10.02
CA LEU A 110 -14.69 -13.32 -9.15
C LEU A 110 -14.32 -11.84 -9.32
N GLY A 111 -13.48 -11.51 -10.30
CA GLY A 111 -13.07 -10.13 -10.54
C GLY A 111 -12.00 -9.62 -9.56
N PHE A 112 -11.31 -10.51 -8.83
CA PHE A 112 -10.18 -10.12 -8.00
C PHE A 112 -8.86 -10.20 -8.77
N SER A 113 -7.89 -9.38 -8.37
CA SER A 113 -6.51 -9.45 -8.84
C SER A 113 -5.53 -9.23 -7.68
N PRO A 114 -4.30 -9.77 -7.75
CA PRO A 114 -3.27 -9.45 -6.76
C PRO A 114 -2.85 -7.99 -6.95
N GLN A 115 -2.99 -7.16 -5.93
CA GLN A 115 -2.70 -5.72 -5.98
C GLN A 115 -1.79 -5.29 -4.83
N VAL A 116 -1.01 -4.24 -5.06
CA VAL A 116 -0.19 -3.62 -4.01
C VAL A 116 -1.11 -2.69 -3.20
N PRO A 117 -1.24 -2.86 -1.88
CA PRO A 117 -2.05 -1.96 -1.07
C PRO A 117 -1.49 -0.54 -1.07
N ALA A 118 -2.36 0.45 -1.21
CA ALA A 118 -1.99 1.84 -0.98
C ALA A 118 -1.94 2.13 0.52
N ARG A 119 -0.82 2.72 0.98
CA ARG A 119 -0.70 3.29 2.32
C ARG A 119 -1.28 4.71 2.28
N ARG A 120 -2.34 4.97 3.06
CA ARG A 120 -2.84 6.35 3.23
C ARG A 120 -2.02 7.04 4.34
N VAL A 121 -1.41 8.16 4.03
CA VAL A 121 -1.24 9.29 4.95
C VAL A 121 -2.36 10.26 4.59
N ALA A 122 -3.17 10.68 5.57
CA ALA A 122 -4.32 11.52 5.31
C ALA A 122 -3.91 12.99 5.15
N GLU A 123 -4.46 13.60 4.09
CA GLU A 123 -4.79 15.02 3.87
C GLU A 123 -3.71 16.09 4.05
N ARG A 124 -3.28 16.61 2.90
CA ARG A 124 -2.70 17.96 2.77
C ARG A 124 -3.85 18.93 2.51
N ASP A 125 -4.09 19.86 3.42
CA ASP A 125 -4.99 20.99 3.19
C ASP A 125 -4.24 22.07 2.39
N GLU A 126 -4.56 22.20 1.10
CA GLU A 126 -3.90 23.16 0.20
C GLU A 126 -4.16 24.62 0.60
N ARG A 127 -5.29 24.92 1.25
CA ARG A 127 -5.60 26.27 1.75
C ARG A 127 -4.75 26.60 2.96
N ALA A 128 -4.57 25.64 3.88
CA ALA A 128 -3.66 25.80 5.01
C ALA A 128 -2.20 26.01 4.55
N VAL A 129 -1.76 25.31 3.50
CA VAL A 129 -0.43 25.49 2.90
C VAL A 129 -0.26 26.91 2.32
N THR A 130 -1.29 27.45 1.67
CA THR A 130 -1.26 28.78 1.06
C THR A 130 -1.14 29.88 2.11
N VAL A 131 -2.00 29.85 3.14
CA VAL A 131 -1.98 30.83 4.24
C VAL A 131 -0.66 30.77 5.02
N TRP A 132 -0.12 29.57 5.26
CA TRP A 132 1.18 29.44 5.92
C TRP A 132 2.32 30.03 5.09
N ARG A 133 2.29 29.84 3.77
CA ARG A 133 3.29 30.39 2.85
C ARG A 133 3.27 31.91 2.78
N GLU A 134 2.12 32.55 2.93
CA GLU A 134 2.01 34.01 2.88
C GLU A 134 2.44 34.68 4.19
N ALA A 135 1.99 34.17 5.34
CA ALA A 135 2.23 34.82 6.63
C ALA A 135 3.52 34.37 7.33
N THR A 136 3.74 33.05 7.42
CA THR A 136 4.82 32.49 8.25
C THR A 136 6.16 32.43 7.50
N TRP A 137 6.12 32.22 6.19
CA TRP A 137 7.35 32.08 5.40
C TRP A 137 8.19 33.35 5.38
N ALA A 138 7.56 34.52 5.33
CA ALA A 138 8.25 35.81 5.38
C ALA A 138 9.01 35.99 6.71
N GLU A 139 8.39 35.61 7.83
CA GLU A 139 9.02 35.69 9.16
C GLU A 139 10.17 34.69 9.32
N VAL A 140 9.96 33.45 8.86
CA VAL A 140 11.00 32.39 8.86
C VAL A 140 12.23 32.84 8.06
N THR A 141 12.03 33.39 6.86
CA THR A 141 13.12 33.86 6.01
C THR A 141 13.80 35.10 6.58
N ALA A 142 13.05 36.06 7.14
CA ALA A 142 13.61 37.22 7.81
C ALA A 142 14.50 36.82 9.01
N ARG A 143 14.06 35.86 9.83
CA ARG A 143 14.84 35.38 10.97
C ARG A 143 16.10 34.63 10.54
N ALA A 144 16.01 33.87 9.45
CA ALA A 144 17.15 33.15 8.89
C ALA A 144 18.16 34.07 8.19
N ALA A 145 17.72 35.23 7.67
CA ALA A 145 18.60 36.22 7.06
C ALA A 145 19.67 36.74 8.04
N CYS A 146 19.43 36.66 9.35
CA CYS A 146 20.41 36.96 10.41
C CYS A 146 21.50 35.88 10.57
N GLY A 147 21.89 35.21 9.48
CA GLY A 147 22.92 34.18 9.47
C GLY A 147 22.48 32.85 10.09
N GLY A 148 21.19 32.51 9.99
CA GLY A 148 20.58 31.26 10.49
C GLY A 148 20.39 30.19 9.41
N TYR A 149 20.23 28.93 9.81
CA TYR A 149 19.71 27.87 8.93
C TYR A 149 18.20 27.74 9.12
N ILE A 150 17.47 27.60 8.01
CA ILE A 150 16.07 27.16 8.05
C ILE A 150 16.08 25.64 8.11
N CYS A 151 15.50 25.09 9.16
CA CYS A 151 15.45 23.66 9.40
C CYS A 151 14.00 23.19 9.37
N PHE A 152 13.67 22.24 8.50
CA PHE A 152 12.36 21.58 8.52
C PHE A 152 12.49 20.20 9.14
N GLU A 153 11.66 19.91 10.13
CA GLU A 153 11.63 18.61 10.81
C GLU A 153 10.32 17.87 10.54
N ASP A 154 10.42 16.55 10.37
CA ASP A 154 9.28 15.64 10.22
C ASP A 154 9.59 14.24 10.77
N GLU A 155 8.57 13.55 11.29
CA GLU A 155 8.68 12.21 11.87
C GLU A 155 8.06 11.14 10.95
N ALA A 156 8.86 10.14 10.60
CA ALA A 156 8.42 8.94 9.91
C ALA A 156 8.35 7.72 10.85
N GLY A 157 7.17 7.10 10.89
CA GLY A 157 6.91 5.89 11.65
C GLY A 157 6.86 4.61 10.81
N PHE A 158 7.70 3.64 11.15
CA PHE A 158 7.74 2.33 10.50
C PHE A 158 7.41 1.21 11.49
N THR A 159 6.41 0.39 11.19
CA THR A 159 6.29 -0.91 11.84
C THR A 159 7.44 -1.80 11.38
N ARG A 160 8.06 -2.55 12.31
CA ARG A 160 9.11 -3.53 11.96
C ARG A 160 8.59 -4.70 11.11
N ARG A 161 7.27 -4.77 10.89
CA ARG A 161 6.59 -5.68 9.96
C ARG A 161 5.76 -4.86 8.97
N PRO A 162 6.36 -4.36 7.86
CA PRO A 162 5.54 -3.79 6.80
C PRO A 162 4.69 -4.91 6.17
N PRO A 163 3.49 -4.61 5.63
CA PRO A 163 2.81 -5.55 4.76
C PRO A 163 3.70 -5.77 3.52
N ARG A 164 4.49 -6.83 3.53
CA ARG A 164 5.29 -7.25 2.38
C ARG A 164 4.39 -8.10 1.49
N GLY A 165 3.87 -7.53 0.41
CA GLY A 165 3.30 -8.33 -0.67
C GLY A 165 2.06 -7.75 -1.36
N ARG A 166 1.71 -8.39 -2.48
CA ARG A 166 0.44 -8.19 -3.17
C ARG A 166 -0.65 -8.91 -2.38
N THR A 167 -1.78 -8.24 -2.14
CA THR A 167 -2.99 -8.84 -1.57
C THR A 167 -4.03 -9.00 -2.66
N TRP A 168 -4.85 -10.05 -2.60
CA TRP A 168 -6.01 -10.13 -3.50
C TRP A 168 -7.03 -9.04 -3.13
N GLY A 169 -7.37 -8.20 -4.11
CA GLY A 169 -8.40 -7.16 -4.00
C GLY A 169 -9.24 -7.07 -5.28
N ARG A 170 -10.37 -6.36 -5.23
CA ARG A 170 -11.25 -6.19 -6.40
C ARG A 170 -10.50 -5.47 -7.52
N ARG A 171 -10.55 -6.01 -8.74
CA ARG A 171 -9.87 -5.43 -9.91
C ARG A 171 -10.30 -3.98 -10.09
N GLY A 172 -9.33 -3.07 -10.24
CA GLY A 172 -9.58 -1.64 -10.39
C GLY A 172 -9.79 -0.88 -9.07
N VAL A 173 -9.89 -1.57 -7.93
CA VAL A 173 -10.03 -0.94 -6.61
C VAL A 173 -8.80 -1.25 -5.77
N THR A 174 -7.94 -0.25 -5.57
CA THR A 174 -6.73 -0.43 -4.76
C THR A 174 -7.09 -0.78 -3.31
N PRO A 175 -6.68 -1.96 -2.80
CA PRO A 175 -7.05 -2.39 -1.47
C PRO A 175 -6.39 -1.50 -0.41
N ARG A 176 -7.21 -1.01 0.53
CA ARG A 176 -6.75 -0.28 1.71
C ARG A 176 -6.55 -1.25 2.86
N VAL A 177 -5.33 -1.32 3.38
CA VAL A 177 -4.98 -2.28 4.43
C VAL A 177 -4.66 -1.55 5.73
N THR A 178 -5.48 -1.77 6.75
CA THR A 178 -5.26 -1.26 8.11
C THR A 178 -4.56 -2.34 8.94
N VAL A 179 -3.23 -2.23 9.11
CA VAL A 179 -2.46 -3.16 9.95
C VAL A 179 -2.57 -2.78 11.43
N SER A 180 -2.84 -3.77 12.28
CA SER A 180 -2.72 -3.62 13.73
C SER A 180 -1.22 -3.62 14.11
N GLY A 181 -0.62 -2.44 14.27
CA GLY A 181 0.74 -2.29 14.79
C GLY A 181 0.91 -2.67 16.27
N ARG A 182 -0.13 -3.21 16.94
CA ARG A 182 -0.18 -3.39 18.40
C ARG A 182 0.82 -4.41 18.95
N ARG A 183 1.39 -5.33 18.16
CA ARG A 183 2.29 -6.39 18.65
C ARG A 183 3.69 -6.43 18.04
N SER A 184 3.96 -5.69 16.96
CA SER A 184 5.30 -5.55 16.39
C SER A 184 5.95 -4.27 16.93
N GLY A 185 7.21 -4.34 17.35
CA GLY A 185 7.98 -3.13 17.68
C GLY A 185 7.96 -2.10 16.55
N ARG A 186 8.25 -0.84 16.89
CA ARG A 186 8.18 0.29 15.96
C ARG A 186 9.56 0.93 15.81
N LEU A 187 9.87 1.40 14.62
CA LEU A 187 11.02 2.26 14.34
C LEU A 187 10.45 3.65 14.04
N SER A 188 10.89 4.65 14.78
CA SER A 188 10.62 6.05 14.47
C SER A 188 11.90 6.69 13.93
N VAL A 189 11.75 7.56 12.94
CA VAL A 189 12.80 8.40 12.39
C VAL A 189 12.34 9.84 12.51
N ALA A 190 13.12 10.68 13.18
CA ALA A 190 12.97 12.12 13.12
C ALA A 190 14.01 12.64 12.13
N GLY A 191 13.56 13.28 11.07
CA GLY A 191 14.40 13.81 10.00
C GLY A 191 14.38 15.33 10.02
N LEU A 192 15.53 15.95 9.83
CA LEU A 192 15.67 17.40 9.79
C LEU A 192 16.51 17.79 8.56
N ILE A 193 15.93 18.59 7.68
CA ILE A 193 16.65 19.19 6.54
C ILE A 193 17.00 20.64 6.85
N ALA A 194 18.29 20.97 6.82
CA ALA A 194 18.82 22.30 7.09
C ALA A 194 19.29 22.97 5.81
N ILE A 195 18.75 24.17 5.55
CA ILE A 195 18.92 24.94 4.32
C ILE A 195 19.39 26.35 4.68
N ARG A 196 20.40 26.83 3.96
CA ARG A 196 20.85 28.22 3.98
C ARG A 196 21.34 28.59 2.58
N PRO A 197 20.90 29.73 2.01
CA PRO A 197 21.41 30.20 0.73
C PRO A 197 22.94 30.28 0.71
N GLY A 198 23.57 29.83 -0.38
CA GLY A 198 25.04 29.79 -0.50
C GLY A 198 25.75 28.71 0.33
N SER A 199 25.01 27.90 1.10
CA SER A 199 25.56 26.76 1.85
C SER A 199 24.99 25.44 1.34
N ARG A 200 25.80 24.37 1.39
CA ARG A 200 25.33 23.02 1.01
C ARG A 200 24.23 22.57 1.99
N THR A 201 23.09 22.16 1.47
CA THR A 201 21.97 21.59 2.24
C THR A 201 22.42 20.36 3.04
N ARG A 202 21.89 20.17 4.25
CA ARG A 202 22.18 19.03 5.11
C ARG A 202 20.89 18.30 5.45
N LEU A 203 20.94 16.96 5.41
CA LEU A 203 19.87 16.10 5.93
C LEU A 203 20.43 15.35 7.13
N CYS A 204 19.86 15.59 8.29
CA CYS A 204 20.22 14.95 9.55
C CYS A 204 19.02 14.11 10.01
N HIS A 205 19.29 12.98 10.67
CA HIS A 205 18.20 12.15 11.16
C HIS A 205 18.60 11.43 12.44
N ARG A 206 17.60 11.13 13.26
CA ARG A 206 17.74 10.26 14.42
C ARG A 206 16.83 9.06 14.24
N LEU A 207 17.35 7.88 14.59
CA LEU A 207 16.60 6.62 14.57
C LEU A 207 16.31 6.19 16.01
N ARG A 208 15.06 5.83 16.31
CA ARG A 208 14.68 5.21 17.58
C ARG A 208 13.90 3.93 17.37
N THR A 209 14.39 2.87 18.00
CA THR A 209 13.73 1.56 18.05
C THR A 209 12.91 1.44 19.33
N HIS A 210 11.63 1.11 19.15
CA HIS A 210 10.67 0.92 20.24
C HIS A 210 10.36 -0.57 20.40
N PRO A 211 10.57 -1.15 21.60
CA PRO A 211 10.30 -2.56 21.84
C PRO A 211 8.81 -2.87 21.73
N ALA A 212 8.51 -4.14 21.42
CA ALA A 212 7.14 -4.65 21.46
C ALA A 212 6.68 -4.79 22.91
N GLY A 213 5.39 -4.54 23.18
CA GLY A 213 4.79 -4.72 24.51
C GLY A 213 3.62 -3.78 24.79
N ARG A 214 2.74 -4.19 25.71
CA ARG A 214 1.68 -3.33 26.26
C ARG A 214 2.34 -2.27 27.17
N GLY A 215 1.91 -1.00 27.05
CA GLY A 215 2.43 0.10 27.87
C GLY A 215 3.82 0.64 27.50
N LYS A 216 4.51 0.08 26.51
CA LYS A 216 5.80 0.63 26.04
C LYS A 216 5.56 1.83 25.10
N ARG A 217 6.35 2.92 25.25
CA ARG A 217 6.31 4.09 24.37
C ARG A 217 6.65 3.69 22.93
N ARG A 218 5.89 4.22 21.96
CA ARG A 218 5.99 3.86 20.53
C ARG A 218 6.23 5.06 19.61
N SER A 219 6.67 6.15 20.18
CA SER A 219 6.97 7.41 19.51
C SER A 219 8.20 8.03 20.13
N MET A 220 8.85 8.92 19.39
CA MET A 220 9.93 9.72 19.94
C MET A 220 9.44 10.59 21.10
N GLY A 221 10.37 10.94 21.99
CA GLY A 221 10.13 11.91 23.04
C GLY A 221 10.89 13.19 22.90
N GLU A 222 10.58 14.09 23.82
CA GLU A 222 11.11 15.45 23.88
C GLU A 222 12.64 15.43 23.84
N ARG A 223 13.25 14.52 24.62
CA ARG A 223 14.71 14.30 24.64
C ARG A 223 15.27 13.81 23.30
N ASP A 224 14.50 13.06 22.52
CA ASP A 224 14.95 12.54 21.23
C ASP A 224 15.01 13.65 20.18
N PHE A 225 13.96 14.48 20.13
CA PHE A 225 13.88 15.64 19.24
C PHE A 225 14.92 16.69 19.61
N ILE A 226 15.02 17.08 20.88
CA ILE A 226 15.99 18.09 21.31
C ILE A 226 17.42 17.63 21.06
N ALA A 227 17.74 16.35 21.32
CA ALA A 227 19.07 15.84 21.02
C ALA A 227 19.35 15.74 19.50
N LEU A 228 18.34 15.66 18.64
CA LEU A 228 18.50 15.84 17.20
C LEU A 228 18.84 17.30 16.88
N VAL A 229 18.07 18.26 17.40
CA VAL A 229 18.27 19.70 17.15
C VAL A 229 19.64 20.17 17.67
N ASP A 230 20.04 19.73 18.87
CA ASP A 230 21.35 20.03 19.45
C ASP A 230 22.49 19.46 18.60
N GLY A 231 22.35 18.22 18.13
CA GLY A 231 23.34 17.61 17.24
C GLY A 231 23.46 18.35 15.90
N VAL A 232 22.34 18.83 15.35
CA VAL A 232 22.32 19.67 14.15
C VAL A 232 22.99 21.02 14.41
N HIS A 233 22.72 21.65 15.55
CA HIS A 233 23.38 22.91 15.92
C HIS A 233 24.89 22.76 16.05
N GLN A 234 25.36 21.68 16.70
CA GLN A 234 26.79 21.37 16.81
C GLN A 234 27.45 21.16 15.43
N LEU A 235 26.73 20.55 14.49
CA LEU A 235 27.21 20.35 13.12
C LEU A 235 27.26 21.66 12.32
N LEU A 236 26.23 22.49 12.42
CA LEU A 236 26.08 23.71 11.63
C LEU A 236 26.84 24.91 12.22
N LYS A 237 27.08 24.89 13.54
CA LYS A 237 27.70 25.96 14.34
C LYS A 237 27.06 27.34 14.09
N ALA A 238 25.74 27.36 13.94
CA ALA A 238 24.99 28.57 13.63
C ALA A 238 23.55 28.53 14.18
N PRO A 239 22.88 29.69 14.29
CA PRO A 239 21.49 29.75 14.72
C PRO A 239 20.56 28.92 13.83
N ILE A 240 19.52 28.36 14.44
CA ILE A 240 18.54 27.51 13.76
C ILE A 240 17.16 28.14 13.86
N VAL A 241 16.50 28.29 12.72
CA VAL A 241 15.08 28.58 12.59
C VAL A 241 14.39 27.27 12.26
N LEU A 242 13.83 26.62 13.27
CA LEU A 242 13.19 25.32 13.16
C LEU A 242 11.71 25.47 12.81
N VAL A 243 11.26 24.76 11.78
CA VAL A 243 9.87 24.64 11.38
C VAL A 243 9.46 23.18 11.54
N TRP A 244 8.46 22.94 12.38
CA TRP A 244 7.91 21.60 12.62
C TRP A 244 6.41 21.67 12.90
N ASP A 245 5.73 20.53 12.91
CA ASP A 245 4.29 20.45 13.11
C ASP A 245 3.87 20.63 14.58
N ARG A 246 2.56 20.57 14.85
CA ARG A 246 1.99 20.67 16.22
C ARG A 246 1.79 19.31 16.89
N LEU A 247 2.70 18.36 16.70
CA LEU A 247 2.67 17.12 17.47
C LEU A 247 2.64 17.44 18.98
N ASN A 248 1.87 16.68 19.77
CA ASN A 248 1.73 16.91 21.21
C ASN A 248 3.08 17.02 21.94
N THR A 249 4.09 16.29 21.47
CA THR A 249 5.47 16.34 21.99
C THR A 249 6.19 17.64 21.63
N HIS A 250 5.92 18.26 20.48
CA HIS A 250 6.50 19.55 20.07
C HIS A 250 5.94 20.74 20.88
N VAL A 251 4.67 20.64 21.29
CA VAL A 251 3.98 21.71 22.03
C VAL A 251 3.91 21.46 23.53
N SER A 252 4.51 20.38 24.03
CA SER A 252 4.48 20.01 25.45
C SER A 252 5.22 21.04 26.31
N ARG A 253 4.83 21.17 27.58
CA ARG A 253 5.50 22.09 28.52
C ARG A 253 7.00 21.80 28.62
N VAL A 254 7.34 20.52 28.73
CA VAL A 254 8.73 20.04 28.79
C VAL A 254 9.50 20.45 27.54
N MET A 255 8.89 20.35 26.36
CA MET A 255 9.54 20.79 25.12
C MET A 255 9.78 22.30 25.10
N ARG A 256 8.81 23.10 25.57
CA ARG A 256 8.97 24.56 25.65
C ARG A 256 10.09 24.97 26.60
N GLU A 257 10.19 24.32 27.76
CA GLU A 257 11.29 24.53 28.71
C GLU A 257 12.64 24.22 28.06
N LEU A 258 12.75 23.09 27.34
CA LEU A 258 13.96 22.74 26.60
C LEU A 258 14.28 23.75 25.48
N ILE A 259 13.29 24.26 24.76
CA ILE A 259 13.52 25.28 23.72
C ILE A 259 14.03 26.59 24.35
N ALA A 260 13.43 27.03 25.46
CA ALA A 260 13.77 28.29 26.12
C ALA A 260 15.23 28.35 26.60
N GLU A 261 15.85 27.22 26.93
CA GLU A 261 17.27 27.12 27.27
C GLU A 261 18.21 27.42 26.07
N ARG A 262 17.70 27.37 24.84
CA ARG A 262 18.49 27.42 23.60
C ARG A 262 18.31 28.76 22.89
N LYS A 263 19.06 29.76 23.33
CA LYS A 263 19.04 31.12 22.74
C LYS A 263 19.34 31.17 21.23
N TRP A 264 19.99 30.14 20.69
CA TRP A 264 20.32 30.00 19.26
C TRP A 264 19.19 29.38 18.42
N LEU A 265 18.11 28.93 19.06
CA LEU A 265 16.98 28.26 18.42
C LEU A 265 15.78 29.19 18.38
N THR A 266 15.15 29.32 17.21
CA THR A 266 13.83 29.93 17.05
C THR A 266 12.89 28.91 16.43
N VAL A 267 11.70 28.74 16.99
CA VAL A 267 10.79 27.66 16.59
C VAL A 267 9.50 28.23 16.01
N PHE A 268 9.13 27.74 14.83
CA PHE A 268 7.88 28.02 14.15
C PHE A 268 7.04 26.74 14.05
N LEU A 269 5.77 26.84 14.45
CA LEU A 269 4.81 25.75 14.33
C LEU A 269 4.06 25.86 13.00
N ASN A 270 3.96 24.76 12.27
CA ASN A 270 3.09 24.68 11.11
C ASN A 270 1.62 24.70 11.57
N ARG A 271 0.85 25.71 11.18
CA ARG A 271 -0.57 25.82 11.53
C ARG A 271 -1.41 25.09 10.50
N SER A 272 -2.02 23.98 10.91
CA SER A 272 -3.15 23.37 10.20
C SER A 272 -4.52 23.85 10.74
N GLY A 273 -4.56 24.92 11.54
CA GLY A 273 -5.79 25.45 12.13
C GLY A 273 -5.59 26.80 12.82
N PHE A 274 -6.62 27.63 12.75
CA PHE A 274 -6.71 29.01 13.27
C PHE A 274 -6.09 29.21 14.67
N GLY A 275 -5.44 30.36 14.88
CA GLY A 275 -5.05 30.86 16.20
C GLY A 275 -3.59 31.31 16.30
N ARG A 276 -3.37 32.61 16.55
CA ARG A 276 -2.05 33.22 16.80
C ARG A 276 -1.53 32.76 18.15
N ASP A 277 -0.37 32.08 18.17
CA ASP A 277 0.53 32.01 19.31
C ASP A 277 1.94 31.72 18.81
N SER A 278 2.84 32.68 19.01
CA SER A 278 4.29 32.50 18.91
C SER A 278 4.75 31.96 20.25
N ILE A 279 5.43 30.82 20.26
CA ILE A 279 6.15 30.38 21.47
C ILE A 279 7.49 31.10 21.41
N VAL A 280 7.63 32.10 22.29
CA VAL A 280 8.84 32.91 22.47
C VAL A 280 10.05 32.01 22.75
#